data_AF-A0A518VC98-F1
#
_entry.id   AF-A0A518VC98-F1
#
_cell.length_a   1.000
_cell.length_b   1.000
_cell.length_c   1.000
_cell.angle_alpha   90.00
_cell.angle_beta   90.00
_cell.angle_gamma   90.00
#
_symmetry.space_group_name_H-M   'P 1'
#
loop_
_entity.id
_entity.type
_entity.pdbx_description
1 polymer ?
#
loop_
_entity_poly.entity_id
_entity_poly.type
_entity_poly.pdbx_seq_one_letter_code
_entity_poly.pdbx_strand_id
1 'polypeptide(L)'
;MKIEVGMKCKQVVVIEEFDFDYVDQEFEITKVTDTVIMGKRLESGVGFGIEPNKFEEYFELLHEIKTENTYIKDNIKVIQNDRVTIVILPDGSKGVSKCLPQDTYDATKGYDIAYIKAKIKSLKKQLKQLSK
;
A
#
# COMPACT_ATOMS: atom_id res chain seq x y z
N MET A 1 7.61 -12.60 9.59
CA MET A 1 6.98 -12.12 8.33
C MET A 1 7.50 -12.99 7.18
N LYS A 2 6.75 -13.24 6.09
CA LYS A 2 7.25 -14.09 4.99
C LYS A 2 7.85 -13.21 3.90
N ILE A 3 9.17 -13.36 3.66
CA ILE A 3 9.92 -12.62 2.65
C ILE A 3 9.84 -13.39 1.33
N GLU A 4 9.52 -12.70 0.24
CA GLU A 4 9.34 -13.32 -1.08
C GLU A 4 10.07 -12.54 -2.18
N VAL A 5 10.40 -13.22 -3.28
CA VAL A 5 11.02 -12.61 -4.47
C VAL A 5 10.08 -11.58 -5.07
N GLY A 6 10.64 -10.44 -5.51
CA GLY A 6 9.92 -9.29 -6.05
C GLY A 6 9.46 -8.28 -4.99
N MET A 7 9.59 -8.59 -3.70
CA MET A 7 9.35 -7.59 -2.65
C MET A 7 10.48 -6.56 -2.64
N LYS A 8 10.14 -5.30 -2.32
CA LYS A 8 11.15 -4.26 -2.11
C LYS A 8 11.54 -4.20 -0.64
N CYS A 9 12.78 -3.83 -0.39
CA CYS A 9 13.29 -3.56 0.95
C CYS A 9 14.24 -2.37 0.95
N LYS A 10 14.47 -1.83 2.13
CA LYS A 10 15.35 -0.69 2.38
C LYS A 10 16.35 -1.06 3.46
N GLN A 11 17.62 -0.72 3.26
CA GLN A 11 18.61 -0.87 4.33
C GLN A 11 18.40 0.23 5.38
N VAL A 12 18.31 -0.18 6.64
CA VAL A 12 18.04 0.71 7.78
C VAL A 12 19.21 0.82 8.75
N VAL A 13 20.17 -0.11 8.69
CA VAL A 13 21.36 -0.14 9.56
C VAL A 13 22.61 -0.33 8.72
N VAL A 14 23.69 0.39 9.03
CA VAL A 14 25.00 0.24 8.40
C VAL A 14 25.54 -1.16 8.69
N ILE A 15 26.06 -1.84 7.67
CA ILE A 15 26.72 -3.13 7.85
C ILE A 15 28.23 -2.90 7.80
N GLU A 16 28.85 -2.71 8.96
CA GLU A 16 30.28 -2.40 9.09
C GLU A 16 31.20 -3.51 8.54
N GLU A 17 30.68 -4.73 8.36
CA GLU A 17 31.41 -5.87 7.80
C GLU A 17 31.69 -5.73 6.28
N PHE A 18 31.06 -4.76 5.60
CA PHE A 18 31.27 -4.50 4.19
C PHE A 18 31.64 -3.03 3.96
N ASP A 19 32.50 -2.76 2.98
CA ASP A 19 32.92 -1.41 2.55
C ASP A 19 31.82 -0.60 1.84
N PHE A 20 30.55 -0.92 2.11
CA PHE A 20 29.42 -0.35 1.41
C PHE A 20 28.32 0.06 2.38
N ASP A 21 28.23 1.37 2.62
CA ASP A 21 27.10 2.01 3.28
C ASP A 21 26.00 2.33 2.25
N TYR A 22 24.96 1.50 2.24
CA TYR A 22 23.77 1.71 1.44
C TYR A 22 22.54 1.98 2.31
N VAL A 23 22.72 2.53 3.52
CA VAL A 23 21.58 3.00 4.31
C VAL A 23 20.73 3.94 3.48
N ASP A 24 19.43 3.79 3.64
CA ASP A 24 18.38 4.46 2.88
C ASP A 24 18.22 4.06 1.40
N GLN A 25 19.00 3.12 0.89
CA GLN A 25 18.85 2.62 -0.48
C GLN A 25 17.79 1.53 -0.59
N GLU A 26 17.06 1.53 -1.70
CA GLU A 26 16.06 0.52 -2.02
C GLU A 26 16.65 -0.63 -2.85
N PHE A 27 16.21 -1.84 -2.51
CA PHE A 27 16.58 -3.07 -3.18
C PHE A 27 15.33 -3.87 -3.51
N GLU A 28 15.36 -4.60 -4.61
CA GLU A 28 14.36 -5.61 -4.92
C GLU A 28 14.91 -6.99 -4.55
N ILE A 29 14.14 -7.78 -3.83
CA ILE A 29 14.51 -9.14 -3.45
C ILE A 29 14.47 -10.02 -4.70
N THR A 30 15.62 -10.59 -5.05
CA THR A 30 15.79 -11.39 -6.27
C THR A 30 15.86 -12.89 -5.97
N LYS A 31 16.18 -13.28 -4.73
CA LYS A 31 16.25 -14.68 -4.33
C LYS A 31 15.95 -14.84 -2.84
N VAL A 32 15.15 -15.85 -2.50
CA VAL A 32 14.90 -16.27 -1.12
C VAL A 32 15.10 -17.78 -1.03
N THR A 33 15.92 -18.20 -0.07
CA THR A 33 16.16 -19.60 0.29
C THR A 33 16.23 -19.71 1.80
N ASP A 34 16.25 -20.94 2.34
CA ASP A 34 16.35 -21.16 3.78
C ASP A 34 17.66 -20.63 4.40
N THR A 35 18.68 -20.40 3.57
CA THR A 35 20.01 -19.98 4.02
C THR A 35 20.36 -18.55 3.65
N VAL A 36 19.73 -17.97 2.62
CA VAL A 36 20.07 -16.62 2.15
C VAL A 36 18.90 -15.91 1.49
N ILE A 37 18.81 -14.61 1.76
CA ILE A 37 17.99 -13.63 1.08
C ILE A 37 18.92 -12.71 0.29
N MET A 38 18.68 -12.61 -1.02
CA MET A 38 19.44 -11.73 -1.90
C MET A 38 18.55 -10.65 -2.47
N GLY A 39 19.05 -9.43 -2.50
CA GLY A 39 18.41 -8.31 -3.17
C GLY A 39 19.38 -7.58 -4.08
N LYS A 40 18.84 -6.85 -5.06
CA LYS A 40 19.61 -6.10 -6.03
C LYS A 40 19.09 -4.68 -6.08
N ARG A 41 20.00 -3.71 -6.13
CA ARG A 41 19.66 -2.30 -6.29
C ARG A 41 19.16 -2.07 -7.71
N LEU A 42 18.07 -1.32 -7.83
CA LEU A 42 17.40 -1.06 -9.10
C LEU A 42 18.29 -0.31 -10.11
N GLU A 43 19.23 0.50 -9.63
CA GLU A 43 20.01 1.43 -10.46
C GLU A 43 21.43 0.94 -10.81
N SER A 44 22.08 0.14 -9.96
CA SER A 44 23.54 -0.05 -10.05
C SER A 44 24.03 -1.49 -10.14
N GLY A 45 23.15 -2.49 -10.22
CA GLY A 45 23.59 -3.88 -10.39
C GLY A 45 24.16 -4.53 -9.12
N VAL A 46 24.56 -3.72 -8.13
CA VAL A 46 25.07 -4.14 -6.83
C VAL A 46 23.93 -4.76 -6.01
N GLY A 47 24.22 -5.87 -5.35
CA GLY A 47 23.26 -6.59 -4.52
C GLY A 47 23.82 -6.96 -3.16
N PHE A 48 22.94 -7.44 -2.30
CA PHE A 48 23.29 -8.00 -0.99
C PHE A 48 22.93 -9.49 -0.95
N GLY A 49 23.54 -10.21 -0.02
CA GLY A 49 23.14 -11.55 0.39
C GLY A 49 23.27 -11.66 1.90
N ILE A 50 22.17 -11.93 2.60
CA ILE A 50 22.14 -12.02 4.06
C ILE A 50 21.36 -13.24 4.54
N GLU A 51 21.72 -13.76 5.70
CA GLU A 51 20.99 -14.85 6.35
C GLU A 51 19.54 -14.39 6.70
N PRO A 52 18.51 -15.23 6.49
CA PRO A 52 17.12 -14.84 6.72
C PRO A 52 16.82 -14.35 8.14
N ASN A 53 17.49 -14.92 9.16
CA ASN A 53 17.34 -14.53 10.56
C ASN A 53 17.90 -13.14 10.88
N LYS A 54 18.87 -12.66 10.10
CA LYS A 54 19.49 -11.34 10.25
C LYS A 54 18.83 -10.28 9.37
N PHE A 55 17.92 -10.68 8.47
CA PHE A 55 17.34 -9.74 7.51
C PHE A 55 16.70 -8.53 8.20
N GLU A 56 15.87 -8.76 9.22
CA GLU A 56 15.15 -7.71 9.95
C GLU A 56 16.09 -6.84 10.81
N GLU A 57 17.35 -7.25 11.04
CA GLU A 57 18.36 -6.44 11.73
C GLU A 57 18.91 -5.31 10.84
N TYR A 58 18.93 -5.52 9.52
CA TYR A 58 19.56 -4.58 8.58
C TYR A 58 18.61 -4.02 7.52
N PHE A 59 17.50 -4.70 7.24
CA PHE A 59 16.56 -4.34 6.18
C PHE A 59 15.11 -4.31 6.67
N GLU A 60 14.37 -3.32 6.19
CA GLU A 60 12.92 -3.23 6.34
C GLU A 60 12.23 -3.54 5.00
N LEU A 61 11.20 -4.40 5.01
CA LEU A 61 10.39 -4.63 3.82
C LEU A 61 9.56 -3.39 3.48
N LEU A 62 9.81 -2.83 2.30
CA LEU A 62 8.97 -1.81 1.71
C LEU A 62 7.71 -2.50 1.20
N HIS A 63 6.60 -2.23 1.87
CA HIS A 63 5.30 -2.66 1.40
C HIS A 63 4.97 -1.83 0.16
N GLU A 64 5.10 -2.42 -1.03
CA GLU A 64 4.51 -1.84 -2.22
C GLU A 64 3.00 -1.76 -2.01
N ILE A 65 2.50 -0.57 -1.67
CA ILE A 65 1.10 -0.24 -1.86
C ILE A 65 0.91 -0.29 -3.38
N LYS A 66 0.44 -1.43 -3.90
CA LYS A 66 0.06 -1.58 -5.31
C LYS A 66 -0.96 -0.49 -5.66
N THR A 67 -0.45 0.58 -6.27
CA THR A 67 -1.14 1.67 -6.98
C THR A 67 -2.55 1.96 -6.48
N GLU A 68 -2.65 2.93 -5.55
CA GLU A 68 -3.89 3.64 -5.32
C GLU A 68 -4.36 4.28 -6.64
N ASN A 69 -5.43 3.75 -7.24
CA ASN A 69 -6.17 4.50 -8.24
C ASN A 69 -6.96 5.59 -7.50
N THR A 70 -6.24 6.63 -7.07
CA THR A 70 -6.81 7.85 -6.51
C THR A 70 -7.08 8.81 -7.65
N TYR A 71 -8.34 9.17 -7.85
CA TYR A 71 -8.74 10.11 -8.88
C TYR A 71 -9.86 11.04 -8.39
N ILE A 72 -10.01 12.18 -9.07
CA ILE A 72 -11.09 13.12 -8.83
C ILE A 72 -12.02 13.05 -10.04
N LYS A 73 -13.31 12.82 -9.79
CA LYS A 73 -14.37 12.84 -10.80
C LYS A 73 -15.50 13.71 -10.28
N ASP A 74 -15.89 14.76 -11.00
CA ASP A 74 -17.00 15.65 -10.63
C ASP A 74 -16.87 16.23 -9.19
N ASN A 75 -15.67 16.70 -8.81
CA ASN A 75 -15.30 17.14 -7.45
C ASN A 75 -15.42 16.07 -6.35
N ILE A 76 -15.58 14.81 -6.72
CA ILE A 76 -15.60 13.68 -5.79
C ILE A 76 -14.23 13.02 -5.83
N LYS A 77 -13.59 12.90 -4.66
CA LYS A 77 -12.34 12.15 -4.55
C LYS A 77 -12.68 10.67 -4.38
N VAL A 78 -12.12 9.83 -5.25
CA VAL A 78 -12.24 8.38 -5.22
C VAL A 78 -10.88 7.78 -4.96
N ILE A 79 -10.80 6.81 -4.06
CA ILE A 79 -9.59 6.05 -3.77
C ILE A 79 -9.96 4.59 -3.97
N GLN A 80 -9.33 3.94 -4.93
CA GLN A 80 -9.44 2.50 -5.14
C GLN A 80 -8.11 1.85 -4.79
N ASN A 81 -8.15 0.93 -3.83
CA ASN A 81 -6.98 0.19 -3.37
C ASN A 81 -7.40 -1.27 -3.17
N ASP A 82 -6.82 -2.16 -3.98
CA ASP A 82 -7.10 -3.60 -3.96
C ASP A 82 -8.62 -3.90 -3.96
N ARG A 83 -9.18 -4.39 -2.85
CA ARG A 83 -10.58 -4.77 -2.68
C ARG A 83 -11.46 -3.70 -2.05
N VAL A 84 -10.98 -2.45 -2.04
CA VAL A 84 -11.58 -1.33 -1.32
C VAL A 84 -11.80 -0.15 -2.26
N THR A 85 -12.99 0.43 -2.20
CA THR A 85 -13.30 1.74 -2.77
C THR A 85 -13.72 2.71 -1.68
N ILE A 86 -13.11 3.89 -1.68
CA ILE A 86 -13.48 5.00 -0.79
C ILE A 86 -13.92 6.16 -1.67
N VAL A 87 -15.05 6.78 -1.32
CA VAL A 87 -15.59 7.97 -1.97
C VAL A 87 -15.72 9.08 -0.94
N ILE A 88 -15.20 10.26 -1.27
CA ILE A 88 -15.23 11.46 -0.44
C ILE A 88 -15.90 12.58 -1.24
N LEU A 89 -17.05 13.05 -0.74
CA LEU A 89 -17.81 14.15 -1.32
C LEU A 89 -17.24 15.52 -0.91
N PRO A 90 -17.55 16.61 -1.65
CA PRO A 90 -17.06 17.97 -1.35
C PRO A 90 -17.39 18.48 0.05
N ASP A 91 -18.50 18.04 0.64
CA ASP A 91 -18.93 18.43 1.99
C ASP A 91 -18.20 17.67 3.12
N GLY A 92 -17.22 16.84 2.74
CA GLY A 92 -16.44 15.98 3.62
C GLY A 92 -17.08 14.63 3.94
N SER A 93 -18.27 14.32 3.41
CA SER A 93 -18.97 13.06 3.64
C SER A 93 -18.25 11.89 2.96
N LYS A 94 -18.04 10.78 3.69
CA LYS A 94 -17.24 9.64 3.23
C LYS A 94 -18.02 8.33 3.21
N GLY A 95 -17.91 7.59 2.12
CA GLY A 95 -18.42 6.23 1.99
C GLY A 95 -17.31 5.25 1.64
N VAL A 96 -17.46 4.02 2.11
CA VAL A 96 -16.46 2.96 1.93
C VAL A 96 -17.17 1.67 1.52
N SER A 97 -16.67 1.05 0.46
CA SER A 97 -17.03 -0.30 0.02
C SER A 97 -15.81 -1.20 0.12
N LYS A 98 -15.97 -2.39 0.70
CA LYS A 98 -14.91 -3.38 0.86
C LYS A 98 -15.50 -4.76 0.60
N CYS A 99 -14.77 -5.59 -0.13
CA CYS A 99 -15.05 -7.00 -0.31
C CYS A 99 -14.38 -7.83 0.80
N LEU A 100 -14.94 -9.00 1.13
CA LEU A 100 -14.24 -9.96 1.98
C LEU A 100 -13.06 -10.60 1.22
N PRO A 101 -12.08 -11.22 1.90
CA PRO A 101 -10.90 -11.78 1.24
C PRO A 101 -11.18 -12.85 0.17
N GLN A 102 -12.33 -13.50 0.23
CA GLN A 102 -12.77 -14.52 -0.71
C GLN A 102 -13.65 -13.99 -1.86
N ASP A 103 -14.06 -12.72 -1.79
CA ASP A 103 -14.96 -12.13 -2.78
C ASP A 103 -14.18 -11.55 -3.97
N THR A 104 -14.79 -11.58 -5.15
CA THR A 104 -14.26 -10.91 -6.33
C THR A 104 -14.62 -9.42 -6.28
N TYR A 105 -13.61 -8.55 -6.29
CA TYR A 105 -13.81 -7.11 -6.31
C TYR A 105 -14.20 -6.62 -7.71
N ASP A 106 -15.21 -5.76 -7.75
CA ASP A 106 -15.66 -5.04 -8.94
C ASP A 106 -15.59 -3.55 -8.63
N ALA A 107 -14.71 -2.83 -9.33
CA ALA A 107 -14.44 -1.43 -9.08
C ALA A 107 -15.65 -0.52 -9.34
N THR A 108 -16.50 -0.88 -10.30
CA THR A 108 -17.72 -0.13 -10.63
C THR A 108 -18.73 -0.26 -9.51
N LYS A 109 -19.02 -1.51 -9.09
CA LYS A 109 -19.92 -1.75 -7.95
C LYS A 109 -19.37 -1.19 -6.65
N GLY A 110 -18.05 -1.29 -6.45
CA GLY A 110 -17.35 -0.71 -5.31
C GLY A 110 -17.55 0.80 -5.22
N TYR A 111 -17.41 1.50 -6.35
CA TYR A 111 -17.69 2.92 -6.48
C TYR A 111 -19.16 3.25 -6.16
N ASP A 112 -20.11 2.56 -6.79
CA ASP A 112 -21.55 2.83 -6.60
C ASP A 112 -21.96 2.70 -5.13
N ILE A 113 -21.55 1.60 -4.48
CA ILE A 113 -21.83 1.36 -3.06
C ILE A 113 -21.19 2.44 -2.18
N ALA A 114 -19.92 2.77 -2.43
CA ALA A 114 -19.22 3.79 -1.66
C ALA A 114 -19.87 5.18 -1.85
N TYR A 115 -20.25 5.53 -3.07
CA TYR A 115 -20.91 6.79 -3.41
C TYR A 115 -22.27 6.92 -2.72
N ILE A 116 -23.13 5.90 -2.81
CA ILE A 116 -24.44 5.89 -2.15
C ILE A 116 -24.28 6.06 -0.63
N LYS A 117 -23.34 5.33 0.00
CA LYS A 117 -23.05 5.47 1.43
C LYS A 117 -22.61 6.90 1.80
N ALA A 118 -21.78 7.52 0.97
CA ALA A 118 -21.34 8.90 1.18
C ALA A 118 -22.51 9.88 1.05
N LYS A 119 -23.37 9.69 0.03
CA LYS A 119 -24.54 10.54 -0.22
C LYS A 119 -25.57 10.46 0.90
N ILE A 120 -25.84 9.27 1.43
CA ILE A 120 -26.72 9.09 2.61
C ILE A 120 -26.18 9.90 3.80
N LYS A 121 -24.87 9.87 4.07
CA LYS A 121 -24.27 10.66 5.16
C LYS A 121 -24.38 12.16 4.92
N SER A 122 -24.15 12.61 3.68
CA SER A 122 -24.32 14.01 3.28
C SER A 122 -25.76 14.50 3.49
N LEU A 123 -26.74 13.73 3.02
CA LEU A 123 -28.16 14.04 3.20
C LEU A 123 -28.56 14.05 4.69
N LYS A 124 -28.06 13.11 5.50
CA LYS A 124 -28.30 13.12 6.95
C LYS A 124 -27.70 14.36 7.64
N LYS A 125 -26.52 14.81 7.19
CA LYS A 125 -25.89 16.04 7.69
C LYS A 125 -26.74 17.27 7.37
N GLN A 126 -27.22 17.38 6.12
CA GLN A 126 -28.12 18.45 5.69
C GLN A 126 -29.44 18.43 6.46
N LEU A 127 -30.07 17.26 6.61
CA LEU A 127 -31.31 17.12 7.36
C LEU A 127 -31.16 17.60 8.81
N LYS A 128 -30.05 17.23 9.48
CA LYS A 128 -29.75 17.66 10.86
C LYS A 128 -29.53 19.17 10.98
N GLN A 129 -29.06 19.83 9.91
CA GLN A 129 -28.89 21.29 9.89
C GLN A 129 -30.23 22.01 9.69
N LEU A 130 -31.14 21.42 8.90
CA LEU A 130 -32.48 21.97 8.65
C LEU A 130 -33.47 21.71 9.79
N SER A 131 -33.22 20.67 10.60
CA SER A 131 -34.05 20.33 11.76
C SER A 131 -33.62 21.05 13.05
N LYS A 132 -32.73 22.04 12.94
CA LYS A 132 -32.27 22.90 14.03
C LYS A 132 -32.79 24.30 13.79
#